data_AF-H8GY21-F1
#
_entry.id   AF-H8GY21-F1
#
_cell.length_a   1.000
_cell.length_b   1.000
_cell.length_c   1.000
_cell.angle_alpha   90.00
_cell.angle_beta   90.00
_cell.angle_gamma   90.00
#
_symmetry.space_group_name_H-M   'P 1'
#
loop_
_entity.id
_entity.type
_entity.pdbx_description
1 polymer ?
#
loop_
_entity_poly.entity_id
_entity_poly.type
_entity_poly.pdbx_seq_one_letter_code
_entity_poly.pdbx_strand_id
1 'polypeptide(L)' 'MRAYKGIVENGVVVVIGARLPEGTVVTVTVGETELLRARISNVIKRSSRKVRVRVKPSPGLALESQLPSRDE' A
#
# COMPACT_ATOMS: atom_id res chain seq x y z
N MET A 1 13.75 -27.97 12.94
CA MET A 1 12.71 -26.97 12.57
C MET A 1 13.04 -26.40 11.20
N ARG A 2 12.05 -26.18 10.33
CA ARG A 2 12.28 -25.63 8.98
C ARG A 2 11.52 -24.31 8.84
N ALA A 3 12.20 -23.29 8.35
CA ALA A 3 11.58 -22.00 8.05
C ALA A 3 10.89 -22.08 6.68
N TYR A 4 9.66 -21.59 6.63
CA TYR A 4 8.91 -21.43 5.38
C TYR A 4 8.64 -19.94 5.19
N LYS A 5 8.84 -19.46 3.97
CA LYS A 5 8.44 -18.09 3.62
C LYS A 5 6.92 -18.03 3.59
N GLY A 6 6.35 -17.01 4.21
CA GLY A 6 4.91 -16.82 4.23
C GLY A 6 4.54 -15.37 4.43
N ILE A 7 3.25 -15.10 4.25
CA ILE A 7 2.62 -13.80 4.50
C ILE A 7 1.39 -14.00 5.37
N VAL A 8 0.94 -12.94 6.05
CA VAL A 8 -0.36 -12.95 6.71
C VAL A 8 -1.37 -12.29 5.78
N GLU A 9 -2.39 -13.04 5.37
CA GLU A 9 -3.54 -12.54 4.64
C GLU A 9 -4.80 -12.80 5.44
N ASN A 10 -5.59 -11.76 5.69
CA ASN A 10 -6.85 -11.86 6.43
C ASN A 10 -6.72 -12.55 7.82
N GLY A 11 -5.57 -12.38 8.47
CA GLY A 11 -5.28 -13.00 9.77
C GLY A 11 -4.82 -14.46 9.70
N VAL A 12 -4.65 -15.03 8.51
CA VAL A 12 -4.18 -16.40 8.28
C VAL A 12 -2.77 -16.37 7.70
N VAL A 13 -1.88 -17.24 8.20
CA VAL A 13 -0.54 -17.41 7.63
C VAL A 13 -0.64 -18.26 6.36
N VAL A 14 -0.23 -17.68 5.24
CA VAL A 14 -0.14 -18.34 3.94
C VAL A 14 1.32 -18.64 3.64
N VAL A 15 1.64 -19.91 3.44
CA VAL A 15 2.98 -20.36 3.04
C VAL A 15 3.16 -20.17 1.53
N ILE A 16 4.29 -19.59 1.12
CA ILE A 16 4.61 -19.30 -0.27
C ILE A 16 5.60 -20.36 -0.79
N GLY A 17 5.27 -20.99 -1.91
CA GLY A 17 6.17 -21.92 -2.61
C GLY A 17 6.31 -23.29 -1.95
N ALA A 18 5.48 -23.60 -0.95
CA ALA A 18 5.41 -24.91 -0.32
C ALA A 18 3.99 -25.21 0.16
N ARG A 19 3.67 -26.50 0.29
CA ARG A 19 2.46 -26.99 0.96
C ARG A 19 2.88 -27.83 2.15
N LEU A 20 2.21 -27.63 3.28
CA LEU A 20 2.40 -28.45 4.47
C LEU A 20 1.35 -29.57 4.46
N PRO A 21 1.71 -30.79 4.90
CA PRO A 21 0.75 -31.86 5.07
C PRO A 21 -0.37 -31.49 6.05
N GLU A 22 -1.57 -32.03 5.83
CA GLU A 22 -2.66 -31.91 6.80
C GLU A 22 -2.26 -32.50 8.16
N GLY A 23 -2.76 -31.90 9.23
CA GLY A 23 -2.37 -32.26 10.60
C GLY A 23 -1.01 -31.69 11.07
N THR A 24 -0.29 -30.95 10.23
CA THR A 24 0.95 -30.28 10.65
C THR A 24 0.66 -29.16 11.65
N VAL A 25 1.21 -29.27 12.87
CA VAL A 25 1.20 -28.18 13.86
C VAL A 25 2.32 -27.19 13.54
N VAL A 26 1.97 -25.91 13.38
CA VAL A 26 2.91 -24.85 13.01
C VAL A 26 3.01 -23.82 14.11
N THR A 27 4.24 -23.45 14.46
CA THR A 27 4.54 -22.29 15.32
C THR A 27 5.05 -21.15 14.43
N VAL A 28 4.48 -19.96 14.62
CA VAL A 28 4.83 -18.76 13.85
C VAL A 28 5.71 -17.87 14.72
N THR A 29 6.93 -17.60 14.26
CA THR A 29 7.82 -16.62 14.90
C THR A 29 7.74 -15.31 14.14
N VAL A 30 7.34 -14.23 14.82
CA VAL A 30 7.26 -12.88 14.24
C VAL A 30 8.25 -11.99 14.98
N GLY A 31 9.20 -11.40 14.25
CA GLY A 31 10.08 -10.37 14.80
C GLY A 31 9.31 -9.08 15.08
N GLU A 32 9.71 -8.33 16.10
CA GLU A 32 9.03 -7.08 16.49
C GLU A 32 9.02 -6.05 15.35
N THR A 33 10.11 -5.94 14.60
CA THR A 33 10.21 -4.99 13.49
C THR A 33 9.32 -5.40 12.32
N GLU A 34 9.20 -6.69 12.03
CA GLU A 34 8.30 -7.24 11.01
C GLU A 34 6.84 -7.01 11.41
N LEU A 35 6.52 -7.20 12.70
CA LEU A 35 5.19 -6.93 13.24
C LEU A 35 4.82 -5.45 13.11
N LEU A 36 5.75 -4.54 13.42
CA LEU A 36 5.55 -3.10 13.29
C LEU A 36 5.33 -2.69 11.82
N ARG A 37 6.17 -3.20 10.91
CA ARG A 37 6.04 -2.96 9.46
C ARG A 37 4.68 -3.44 8.94
N ALA A 38 4.25 -4.64 9.35
CA ALA A 38 2.95 -5.18 8.99
C ALA A 38 1.80 -4.27 9.48
N ARG A 39 1.85 -3.78 10.72
CA ARG A 39 0.83 -2.86 11.28
C ARG A 39 0.74 -1.54 10.50
N ILE A 40 1.86 -0.89 10.23
CA ILE A 40 1.90 0.38 9.48
C ILE A 40 1.34 0.17 8.06
N SER A 41 1.79 -0.88 7.36
CA SER A 41 1.33 -1.17 6.01
C SER A 41 -0.17 -1.44 5.93
N ASN A 42 -0.74 -2.11 6.94
CA ASN A 42 -2.17 -2.39 7.03
C ASN A 42 -2.98 -1.10 7.23
N VAL A 43 -2.50 -0.17 8.05
CA VAL A 43 -3.14 1.15 8.24
C VAL A 43 -3.11 1.97 6.94
N ILE A 44 -1.97 2.01 6.25
CA ILE A 44 -1.84 2.74 4.97
C ILE A 44 -2.78 2.17 3.90
N LYS A 45 -2.82 0.84 3.74
CA LYS A 45 -3.72 0.16 2.79
C LYS A 45 -5.20 0.43 3.09
N ARG A 46 -5.58 0.61 4.36
CA ARG A 46 -6.95 1.00 4.76
C ARG A 46 -7.22 2.49 4.56
N SER A 47 -6.21 3.33 4.75
CA SER A 47 -6.31 4.79 4.63
C SER A 47 -6.32 5.26 3.17
N SER A 48 -5.77 4.49 2.23
CA SER A 48 -5.77 4.79 0.79
C SER A 48 -7.14 4.69 0.10
N ARG A 49 -8.24 4.84 0.85
CA ARG A 49 -9.59 5.03 0.30
C ARG A 49 -9.58 6.39 -0.43
N LYS A 50 -9.20 6.36 -1.70
CA LYS A 50 -8.88 7.51 -2.57
C LYS A 50 -9.89 8.64 -2.37
N VAL A 51 -9.47 9.72 -1.68
CA VAL A 51 -10.23 10.97 -1.65
C VAL A 51 -10.08 11.60 -3.03
N ARG A 52 -11.09 11.44 -3.89
CA ARG A 52 -11.15 12.12 -5.19
C ARG A 52 -11.47 13.59 -4.96
N VAL A 53 -10.44 14.41 -4.75
CA VAL A 53 -10.61 15.86 -4.69
C VAL A 53 -10.88 16.37 -6.11
N ARG A 54 -12.14 16.69 -6.41
CA ARG A 54 -12.52 17.35 -7.66
C ARG A 54 -12.15 18.83 -7.53
N VAL A 55 -10.97 19.19 -8.00
CA VAL A 55 -10.57 20.61 -8.12
C VAL A 55 -11.45 21.22 -9.21
N LYS A 56 -12.39 22.09 -8.83
CA LYS A 56 -13.09 22.94 -9.80
C LYS A 56 -12.12 24.05 -10.23
N PRO A 57 -11.90 24.28 -11.53
CA PRO A 57 -11.08 25.41 -11.97
C PRO A 57 -11.76 26.70 -11.52
N SER A 58 -11.06 27.49 -10.71
CA SER A 58 -11.46 28.87 -10.42
C SER A 58 -11.08 29.74 -11.64
N PRO A 59 -11.96 30.65 -12.11
CA PRO A 59 -11.80 31.33 -13.40
C PRO A 59 -10.63 32.35 -13.49
N GLY A 60 -9.75 32.42 -12.48
CA GLY A 60 -8.73 33.46 -12.37
C GLY A 60 -7.35 33.10 -12.90
N LEU A 61 -7.07 31.83 -13.23
CA LEU A 61 -5.72 31.37 -13.61
C LEU A 61 -5.54 31.15 -15.13
N ALA A 62 -6.54 31.46 -15.95
CA ALA A 62 -6.47 31.30 -17.40
C ALA A 62 -6.12 32.60 -18.16
N LEU A 63 -5.91 33.72 -17.45
CA LEU A 63 -5.77 35.03 -18.09
C LEU A 63 -4.32 35.44 -18.40
N GLU A 64 -3.32 34.62 -18.08
CA GLU A 64 -1.90 34.99 -18.25
C GLU A 64 -1.27 34.47 -19.56
N SER A 65 -1.98 33.66 -20.35
CA SER A 65 -1.43 33.06 -21.58
C SER A 65 -1.63 33.87 -22.85
N GLN A 66 -2.01 35.15 -22.77
CA GLN A 66 -2.29 35.97 -23.95
C GLN A 66 -1.62 37.36 -23.87
N LEU A 67 -0.30 37.36 -23.97
CA LEU A 67 0.48 38.50 -24.45
C LEU A 67 0.98 38.15 -25.86
N PRO A 68 0.59 38.87 -26.92
CA PRO A 68 1.16 38.66 -28.24
C PRO A 68 2.63 39.10 -28.25
N SER A 69 3.43 38.34 -28.98
CA SER A 69 4.85 38.55 -29.22
C SER A 69 5.13 39.95 -29.77
N ARG A 70 6.21 40.52 -29.25
CA ARG A 70 6.80 41.80 -29.62
C ARG A 70 7.58 41.60 -30.92
N ASP A 71 7.20 42.28 -32.00
CA ASP A 71 8.01 42.44 -33.20
C ASP A 71 8.44 43.91 -33.32
N GLU A 72 9.78 44.06 -33.49
CA GLU A 72 10.64 45.21 -33.87
C GLU A 72 10.36 46.63 -33.33
#